data_AF-A0A0D1YE48-F1
#
_entry.id   AF-A0A0D1YE48-F1
#
_cell.length_a   1.000
_cell.length_b   1.000
_cell.length_c   1.000
_cell.angle_alpha   90.00
_cell.angle_beta   90.00
_cell.angle_gamma   90.00
#
_symmetry.space_group_name_H-M   'P 1'
#
loop_
_entity.id
_entity.type
_entity.pdbx_description
1 polymer ?
#
loop_
_entity_poly.entity_id
_entity_poly.type
_entity_poly.pdbx_seq_one_letter_code
_entity_poly.pdbx_strand_id
1 'polypeptide(L)'
;MLKKTLSCAIISLVLLGSAVLPSAVEAAPKHTQLQSQSQSIMNQYQKLISTTKEAANIIKFLDQNIAKVNRQQADSMILKLEAFYQSDLERTQNQFFQPGIQEKLQKSYNWKTKKLVTKDTQLQKLVATKLAGKYKLTTEEGSVFPIVDYGALKNYSSYLSGEVKDYIALKALESDKPWLSDAAIIISLDELAARTIAGETYLTKYPQSKAKKDATNIYLEYLDSYLYGMNNTPAFDFDTYRLRTNVLTSFNKTIKTYPNSVTAKVVQGYVNVLKKHNYQVFIKDGLEQRGIPEVEAFKKNVHQQALQELTKKQTKPSTVTNRYTAVGINFL
;
A
#
# COMPACT_ATOMS: atom_id res chain seq x y z
N MET A 1 -80.35 -5.41 38.76
CA MET A 1 -81.53 -4.99 37.96
C MET A 1 -81.58 -5.81 36.69
N LEU A 2 -82.70 -6.49 36.47
CA LEU A 2 -83.02 -7.28 35.26
C LEU A 2 -83.04 -6.40 34.00
N LYS A 3 -82.60 -6.97 32.86
CA LYS A 3 -83.41 -7.23 31.64
C LYS A 3 -82.48 -7.69 30.49
N LYS A 4 -82.60 -8.94 30.06
CA LYS A 4 -83.31 -9.40 28.83
C LYS A 4 -82.52 -9.08 27.55
N THR A 5 -81.76 -10.04 27.02
CA THR A 5 -82.15 -11.00 25.95
C THR A 5 -82.57 -10.35 24.64
N LEU A 6 -81.84 -10.64 23.56
CA LEU A 6 -82.40 -11.44 22.47
C LEU A 6 -81.31 -12.14 21.65
N SER A 7 -81.45 -13.45 21.57
CA SER A 7 -80.74 -14.38 20.70
C SER A 7 -81.14 -14.18 19.23
N CYS A 8 -80.21 -14.46 18.34
CA CYS A 8 -80.52 -15.25 17.15
C CYS A 8 -79.40 -16.27 16.98
N ALA A 9 -79.71 -17.53 17.25
CA ALA A 9 -78.85 -18.67 16.99
C ALA A 9 -79.15 -19.23 15.59
N ILE A 10 -78.33 -20.21 15.19
CA ILE A 10 -78.56 -21.29 14.22
C ILE A 10 -77.97 -21.06 12.81
N ILE A 11 -77.16 -21.94 12.21
CA ILE A 11 -76.58 -23.25 12.60
C ILE A 11 -75.40 -23.56 11.63
N SER A 12 -74.34 -24.12 12.22
CA SER A 12 -73.47 -25.23 11.78
C SER A 12 -72.94 -25.37 10.33
N LEU A 13 -71.62 -25.60 10.19
CA LEU A 13 -71.04 -26.93 9.91
C LEU A 13 -69.49 -26.91 9.87
N VAL A 14 -68.89 -27.98 10.42
CA VAL A 14 -67.68 -28.71 9.95
C VAL A 14 -66.25 -28.27 10.36
N LEU A 15 -65.70 -29.14 11.23
CA LEU A 15 -64.37 -29.78 11.33
C LEU A 15 -63.07 -28.98 11.53
N LEU A 16 -62.51 -29.19 12.74
CA LEU A 16 -61.14 -29.69 13.06
C LEU A 16 -60.08 -29.56 11.96
N GLY A 17 -59.06 -28.74 12.23
CA GLY A 17 -57.80 -28.77 11.52
C GLY A 17 -56.75 -27.95 12.26
N SER A 18 -55.87 -28.63 12.99
CA SER A 18 -54.66 -28.08 13.59
C SER A 18 -53.86 -27.33 12.52
N ALA A 19 -53.73 -26.01 12.66
CA ALA A 19 -52.88 -25.23 11.78
C ALA A 19 -51.40 -25.57 12.07
N VAL A 20 -50.88 -26.54 11.33
CA VAL A 20 -49.44 -26.74 11.16
C VAL A 20 -48.92 -25.52 10.41
N LEU A 21 -48.14 -24.69 11.10
CA LEU A 21 -47.37 -23.62 10.47
C LEU A 21 -46.44 -24.22 9.40
N PRO A 22 -46.37 -23.65 8.19
CA PRO A 22 -45.41 -24.10 7.20
C PRO A 22 -43.98 -23.89 7.72
N SER A 23 -43.23 -24.99 7.69
CA SER A 23 -41.82 -25.09 8.04
C SER A 23 -40.99 -24.05 7.28
N ALA A 24 -40.30 -23.18 8.02
CA ALA A 24 -39.25 -22.31 7.49
C ALA A 24 -37.98 -23.13 7.24
N VAL A 25 -37.96 -23.95 6.18
CA VAL A 25 -36.78 -24.71 5.76
C VAL A 25 -36.60 -24.61 4.25
N GLU A 26 -36.16 -23.46 3.75
CA GLU A 26 -35.67 -23.40 2.36
C GLU A 26 -34.65 -22.30 2.04
N ALA A 27 -33.91 -21.80 3.04
CA ALA A 27 -32.76 -20.88 2.81
C ALA A 27 -31.40 -21.43 3.30
N ALA A 28 -31.39 -22.54 4.04
CA ALA A 28 -30.21 -23.06 4.74
C ALA A 28 -29.11 -23.76 3.89
N PRO A 29 -29.37 -24.46 2.76
CA PRO A 29 -28.34 -25.32 2.16
C PRO A 29 -27.24 -24.54 1.42
N LYS A 30 -27.58 -23.44 0.71
CA LYS A 30 -26.58 -22.65 -0.05
C LYS A 30 -25.60 -21.93 0.87
N HIS A 31 -26.06 -21.34 1.97
CA HIS A 31 -25.20 -20.58 2.89
C HIS A 31 -24.18 -21.49 3.59
N THR A 32 -24.61 -22.67 4.04
CA THR A 32 -23.75 -23.66 4.71
C THR A 32 -22.73 -24.29 3.75
N GLN A 33 -23.09 -24.50 2.48
CA GLN A 33 -22.19 -25.04 1.45
C GLN A 33 -21.13 -24.03 0.99
N LEU A 34 -21.48 -22.75 0.86
CA LEU A 34 -20.53 -21.67 0.55
C LEU A 34 -19.51 -21.48 1.69
N GLN A 35 -19.94 -21.58 2.95
CA GLN A 35 -19.04 -21.49 4.10
C GLN A 35 -18.07 -22.67 4.19
N SER A 36 -18.52 -23.90 3.95
CA SER A 36 -17.65 -25.08 3.97
C SER A 36 -16.64 -25.08 2.81
N GLN A 37 -17.05 -24.63 1.62
CA GLN A 37 -16.17 -24.45 0.47
C GLN A 37 -15.08 -23.39 0.74
N SER A 38 -15.49 -22.23 1.27
CA SER A 38 -14.57 -21.15 1.66
C SER A 38 -13.52 -21.60 2.67
N GLN A 39 -13.92 -22.39 3.69
CA GLN A 39 -12.96 -22.93 4.67
C GLN A 39 -11.98 -23.93 4.04
N SER A 40 -12.45 -24.79 3.13
CA SER A 40 -11.60 -25.72 2.40
C SER A 40 -10.54 -24.98 1.56
N ILE A 41 -10.93 -23.90 0.87
CA ILE A 41 -10.00 -23.05 0.12
C ILE A 41 -8.93 -22.46 1.03
N MET A 42 -9.31 -21.94 2.20
CA MET A 42 -8.34 -21.36 3.15
C MET A 42 -7.36 -22.40 3.69
N ASN A 43 -7.81 -23.63 3.95
CA ASN A 43 -6.93 -24.73 4.39
C ASN A 43 -5.94 -25.13 3.29
N GLN A 44 -6.41 -25.22 2.03
CA GLN A 44 -5.55 -25.50 0.88
C GLN A 44 -4.52 -24.39 0.66
N TYR A 45 -4.94 -23.13 0.78
CA TYR A 45 -4.06 -21.98 0.68
C TYR A 45 -2.96 -22.00 1.76
N GLN A 46 -3.34 -22.32 3.00
CA GLN A 46 -2.38 -22.43 4.11
C GLN A 46 -1.34 -23.53 3.88
N LYS A 47 -1.75 -24.68 3.34
CA LYS A 47 -0.83 -25.77 2.98
C LYS A 47 0.07 -25.40 1.80
N LEU A 48 -0.47 -24.70 0.81
CA LEU A 48 0.29 -24.24 -0.35
C LEU A 48 1.39 -23.26 0.06
N ILE A 49 1.04 -22.22 0.83
CA ILE A 49 2.00 -21.16 1.15
C ILE A 49 3.14 -21.63 2.06
N SER A 50 2.91 -22.66 2.90
CA SER A 50 3.95 -23.21 3.76
C SER A 50 4.94 -24.15 3.04
N THR A 51 4.62 -24.60 1.83
CA THR A 51 5.41 -25.63 1.12
C THR A 51 5.96 -25.15 -0.22
N THR A 52 5.31 -24.16 -0.84
CA THR A 52 5.72 -23.68 -2.16
C THR A 52 7.01 -22.87 -2.11
N LYS A 53 7.81 -22.99 -3.17
CA LYS A 53 9.04 -22.21 -3.36
C LYS A 53 8.86 -21.09 -4.39
N GLU A 54 7.70 -21.01 -5.05
CA GLU A 54 7.48 -20.09 -6.16
C GLU A 54 6.17 -19.33 -5.98
N ALA A 55 6.24 -18.00 -6.04
CA ALA A 55 5.06 -17.14 -5.97
C ALA A 55 4.03 -17.46 -7.07
N ALA A 56 4.47 -17.98 -8.23
CA ALA A 56 3.60 -18.39 -9.33
C ALA A 56 2.50 -19.38 -8.91
N ASN A 57 2.81 -20.29 -7.97
CA ASN A 57 1.81 -21.24 -7.48
C ASN A 57 0.76 -20.54 -6.61
N ILE A 58 1.18 -19.56 -5.80
CA ILE A 58 0.28 -18.77 -4.95
C ILE A 58 -0.63 -17.91 -5.83
N ILE A 59 -0.07 -17.23 -6.83
CA ILE A 59 -0.82 -16.41 -7.79
C ILE A 59 -1.84 -17.27 -8.55
N LYS A 60 -1.43 -18.41 -9.10
CA LYS A 60 -2.35 -19.34 -9.76
C LYS A 60 -3.51 -19.75 -8.86
N PHE A 61 -3.23 -20.01 -7.58
CA PHE A 61 -4.27 -20.36 -6.61
C PHE A 61 -5.22 -19.17 -6.34
N LEU A 62 -4.68 -17.95 -6.21
CA LEU A 62 -5.47 -16.73 -6.02
C LEU A 62 -6.39 -16.48 -7.21
N ASP A 63 -5.87 -16.50 -8.44
CA ASP A 63 -6.63 -16.32 -9.68
C ASP A 63 -7.84 -17.28 -9.75
N GLN A 64 -7.69 -18.52 -9.25
CA GLN A 64 -8.73 -19.54 -9.30
C GLN A 64 -9.76 -19.47 -8.15
N ASN A 65 -9.40 -18.86 -7.01
CA ASN A 65 -10.14 -19.06 -5.76
C ASN A 65 -10.50 -17.78 -5.01
N ILE A 66 -9.84 -16.64 -5.25
CA ILE A 66 -10.07 -15.42 -4.45
C ILE A 66 -11.51 -14.90 -4.55
N ALA A 67 -12.18 -15.12 -5.69
CA ALA A 67 -13.59 -14.76 -5.89
C ALA A 67 -14.58 -15.64 -5.09
N LYS A 68 -14.12 -16.75 -4.52
CA LYS A 68 -14.94 -17.76 -3.81
C LYS A 68 -14.81 -17.67 -2.29
N VAL A 69 -14.01 -16.74 -1.78
CA VAL A 69 -13.83 -16.50 -0.35
C VAL A 69 -14.44 -15.17 0.04
N ASN A 70 -14.70 -14.99 1.34
CA ASN A 70 -15.14 -13.69 1.81
C ASN A 70 -13.98 -12.68 1.81
N ARG A 71 -14.31 -11.40 1.93
CA ARG A 71 -13.34 -10.30 1.88
C ARG A 71 -12.23 -10.41 2.93
N GLN A 72 -12.55 -10.80 4.17
CA GLN A 72 -11.55 -10.95 5.23
C GLN A 72 -10.54 -12.06 4.93
N GLN A 73 -11.03 -13.15 4.32
CA GLN A 73 -10.18 -14.24 3.86
C GLN A 73 -9.31 -13.81 2.67
N ALA A 74 -9.88 -13.10 1.68
CA ALA A 74 -9.11 -12.55 0.55
C ALA A 74 -7.99 -11.61 1.04
N ASP A 75 -8.30 -10.71 1.98
CA ASP A 75 -7.32 -9.86 2.65
C ASP A 75 -6.21 -10.69 3.31
N SER A 76 -6.58 -11.74 4.06
CA SER A 76 -5.60 -12.63 4.67
C SER A 76 -4.74 -13.35 3.64
N MET A 77 -5.28 -13.72 2.47
CA MET A 77 -4.52 -14.37 1.42
C MET A 77 -3.50 -13.40 0.81
N ILE A 78 -3.90 -12.16 0.50
CA ILE A 78 -2.98 -11.16 -0.04
C ILE A 78 -1.89 -10.76 0.96
N LEU A 79 -2.22 -10.53 2.23
CA LEU A 79 -1.21 -10.19 3.25
C LEU A 79 -0.21 -11.34 3.49
N LYS A 80 -0.64 -12.58 3.32
CA LYS A 80 0.25 -13.75 3.38
C LYS A 80 1.13 -13.85 2.14
N LEU A 81 0.61 -13.55 0.94
CA LEU A 81 1.43 -13.40 -0.27
C LEU A 81 2.50 -12.31 -0.09
N GLU A 82 2.14 -11.17 0.51
CA GLU A 82 3.10 -10.10 0.82
C GLU A 82 4.24 -10.59 1.73
N ALA A 83 3.90 -11.28 2.81
CA ALA A 83 4.91 -11.88 3.69
C ALA A 83 5.78 -12.93 2.96
N PHE A 84 5.20 -13.69 2.02
CA PHE A 84 5.97 -14.61 1.18
C PHE A 84 6.97 -13.86 0.30
N TYR A 85 6.56 -12.77 -0.37
CA TYR A 85 7.45 -11.96 -1.21
C TYR A 85 8.66 -11.42 -0.45
N GLN A 86 8.49 -11.00 0.80
CA GLN A 86 9.60 -10.50 1.64
C GLN A 86 10.74 -11.52 1.78
N SER A 87 10.41 -12.82 1.81
CA SER A 87 11.41 -13.90 1.86
C SER A 87 11.83 -14.44 0.49
N ASP A 88 10.94 -14.36 -0.50
CA ASP A 88 11.17 -14.93 -1.83
C ASP A 88 11.98 -14.01 -2.75
N LEU A 89 11.91 -12.69 -2.54
CA LEU A 89 12.49 -11.71 -3.44
C LEU A 89 14.01 -11.89 -3.57
N GLU A 90 14.73 -11.99 -2.45
CA GLU A 90 16.19 -12.19 -2.46
C GLU A 90 16.58 -13.47 -3.20
N ARG A 91 15.92 -14.60 -2.87
CA ARG A 91 16.13 -15.88 -3.55
C ARG A 91 15.86 -15.76 -5.05
N THR A 92 14.80 -15.06 -5.42
CA THR A 92 14.40 -14.84 -6.81
C THR A 92 15.38 -13.92 -7.55
N GLN A 93 15.92 -12.89 -6.92
CA GLN A 93 16.97 -12.03 -7.49
C GLN A 93 18.29 -12.80 -7.65
N ASN A 94 18.70 -13.61 -6.68
CA ASN A 94 19.93 -14.41 -6.75
C ASN A 94 19.95 -15.38 -7.96
N GLN A 95 18.78 -15.83 -8.43
CA GLN A 95 18.69 -16.64 -9.66
C GLN A 95 19.04 -15.83 -10.92
N PHE A 96 18.78 -14.53 -10.93
CA PHE A 96 19.11 -13.63 -12.05
C PHE A 96 20.60 -13.26 -12.08
N PHE A 97 21.30 -13.39 -10.95
CA PHE A 97 22.74 -13.16 -10.85
C PHE A 97 23.59 -14.43 -10.98
N GLN A 98 22.97 -15.58 -11.30
CA GLN A 98 23.75 -16.79 -11.62
C GLN A 98 24.58 -16.57 -12.90
N PRO A 99 25.74 -17.26 -13.04
CA PRO A 99 26.66 -17.06 -14.16
C PRO A 99 25.97 -17.09 -15.53
N GLY A 100 26.23 -16.06 -16.35
CA GLY A 100 25.71 -15.93 -17.71
C GLY A 100 24.25 -15.49 -17.86
N ILE A 101 23.46 -15.40 -16.77
CA ILE A 101 22.05 -14.98 -16.88
C ILE A 101 21.93 -13.49 -17.24
N GLN A 102 22.72 -12.62 -16.61
CA GLN A 102 22.71 -11.18 -16.88
C GLN A 102 23.02 -10.86 -18.35
N GLU A 103 24.09 -11.44 -18.90
CA GLU A 103 24.48 -11.24 -20.30
C GLU A 103 23.36 -11.68 -21.25
N LYS A 104 22.75 -12.84 -20.99
CA LYS A 104 21.63 -13.32 -21.81
C LYS A 104 20.43 -12.38 -21.72
N LEU A 105 20.07 -11.91 -20.52
CA LEU A 105 18.95 -10.97 -20.33
C LEU A 105 19.18 -9.65 -21.04
N GLN A 106 20.36 -9.05 -20.90
CA GLN A 106 20.72 -7.79 -21.57
C GLN A 106 20.59 -7.89 -23.09
N LYS A 107 20.98 -9.03 -23.68
CA LYS A 107 20.88 -9.27 -25.13
C LYS A 107 19.48 -9.58 -25.63
N SER A 108 18.63 -10.21 -24.80
CA SER A 108 17.38 -10.83 -25.26
C SER A 108 16.10 -10.23 -24.69
N TYR A 109 16.19 -9.39 -23.65
CA TYR A 109 15.01 -8.74 -23.06
C TYR A 109 14.73 -7.39 -23.72
N ASN A 110 13.56 -7.28 -24.36
CA ASN A 110 13.12 -6.04 -24.99
C ASN A 110 12.36 -5.17 -23.97
N TRP A 111 12.99 -4.08 -23.54
CA TRP A 111 12.43 -3.13 -22.58
C TRP A 111 11.19 -2.38 -23.06
N LYS A 112 11.06 -2.14 -24.38
CA LYS A 112 9.88 -1.47 -24.95
C LYS A 112 8.66 -2.38 -24.90
N THR A 113 8.82 -3.65 -25.26
CA THR A 113 7.71 -4.61 -25.30
C THR A 113 7.55 -5.41 -24.00
N LYS A 114 8.50 -5.29 -23.06
CA LYS A 114 8.60 -6.09 -21.83
C LYS A 114 8.54 -7.61 -22.11
N LYS A 115 9.26 -8.06 -23.13
CA LYS A 115 9.26 -9.47 -23.59
C LYS A 115 10.68 -10.00 -23.74
N LEU A 116 10.85 -11.27 -23.38
CA LEU A 116 12.08 -12.02 -23.62
C LEU A 116 12.03 -12.67 -25.01
N VAL A 117 13.05 -12.45 -25.83
CA VAL A 117 13.19 -13.02 -27.18
C VAL A 117 14.48 -13.83 -27.26
N THR A 118 14.37 -15.13 -26.98
CA THR A 118 15.52 -16.06 -26.97
C THR A 118 15.07 -17.46 -27.33
N LYS A 119 16.00 -18.32 -27.79
CA LYS A 119 15.81 -19.77 -27.92
C LYS A 119 16.19 -20.55 -26.66
N ASP A 120 16.78 -19.88 -25.66
CA ASP A 120 17.17 -20.49 -24.39
C ASP A 120 15.92 -20.82 -23.56
N THR A 121 15.55 -22.10 -23.54
CA THR A 121 14.35 -22.60 -22.85
C THR A 121 14.46 -22.50 -21.32
N GLN A 122 15.68 -22.55 -20.76
CA GLN A 122 15.89 -22.40 -19.32
C GLN A 122 15.66 -20.96 -18.90
N LEU A 123 16.20 -19.99 -19.66
CA LEU A 123 15.97 -18.58 -19.40
C LEU A 123 14.50 -18.19 -19.59
N GLN A 124 13.85 -18.71 -20.64
CA GLN A 124 12.40 -18.55 -20.83
C GLN A 124 11.63 -19.06 -19.62
N LYS A 125 11.94 -20.27 -19.13
CA LYS A 125 11.26 -20.84 -17.96
C LYS A 125 11.50 -20.01 -16.70
N LEU A 126 12.73 -19.56 -16.45
CA LEU A 126 13.07 -18.70 -15.31
C LEU A 126 12.22 -17.43 -15.33
N VAL A 127 12.28 -16.66 -16.42
CA VAL A 127 11.56 -15.39 -16.55
C VAL A 127 10.04 -15.62 -16.49
N ALA A 128 9.51 -16.58 -17.24
CA ALA A 128 8.07 -16.88 -17.24
C ALA A 128 7.54 -17.27 -15.86
N THR A 129 8.32 -18.05 -15.09
CA THR A 129 7.94 -18.43 -13.72
C THR A 129 7.85 -17.19 -12.83
N LYS A 130 8.80 -16.25 -12.92
CA LYS A 130 8.76 -15.03 -12.10
C LYS A 130 7.64 -14.09 -12.52
N LEU A 131 7.40 -13.91 -13.83
CA LEU A 131 6.28 -13.12 -14.32
C LEU A 131 4.92 -13.72 -13.90
N ALA A 132 4.78 -15.05 -13.93
CA ALA A 132 3.59 -15.74 -13.41
C ALA A 132 3.40 -15.55 -11.91
N GLY A 133 4.49 -15.32 -11.16
CA GLY A 133 4.47 -14.92 -9.76
C GLY A 133 4.16 -13.45 -9.50
N LYS A 134 3.73 -12.68 -10.52
CA LYS A 134 3.55 -11.22 -10.48
C LYS A 134 4.83 -10.48 -10.04
N TYR A 135 5.98 -10.99 -10.43
CA TYR A 135 7.18 -10.16 -10.52
C TYR A 135 7.20 -9.44 -11.87
N LYS A 136 7.93 -8.32 -11.95
CA LYS A 136 8.33 -7.68 -13.20
C LYS A 136 9.83 -7.46 -13.19
N LEU A 137 10.44 -7.41 -14.38
CA LEU A 137 11.86 -7.13 -14.50
C LEU A 137 12.09 -5.62 -14.55
N THR A 138 13.10 -5.17 -13.82
CA THR A 138 13.65 -3.81 -13.86
C THR A 138 15.15 -3.87 -14.12
N THR A 139 15.75 -2.71 -14.36
CA THR A 139 17.20 -2.56 -14.53
C THR A 139 17.69 -1.39 -13.70
N GLU A 140 18.81 -1.60 -13.01
CA GLU A 140 19.57 -0.55 -12.33
C GLU A 140 21.04 -0.76 -12.66
N GLU A 141 21.72 0.29 -13.12
CA GLU A 141 23.13 0.23 -13.54
C GLU A 141 23.45 -0.91 -14.55
N GLY A 142 22.47 -1.25 -15.39
CA GLY A 142 22.59 -2.34 -16.38
C GLY A 142 22.35 -3.74 -15.83
N SER A 143 22.16 -3.90 -14.52
CA SER A 143 21.78 -5.18 -13.90
C SER A 143 20.28 -5.39 -14.00
N VAL A 144 19.87 -6.53 -14.57
CA VAL A 144 18.46 -6.90 -14.75
C VAL A 144 18.01 -7.81 -13.61
N PHE A 145 16.99 -7.39 -12.86
CA PHE A 145 16.48 -8.17 -11.74
C PHE A 145 14.96 -8.02 -11.57
N PRO A 146 14.31 -9.03 -10.96
CA PRO A 146 12.89 -8.96 -10.65
C PRO A 146 12.61 -8.10 -9.41
N ILE A 147 11.48 -7.40 -9.46
CA ILE A 147 10.80 -6.75 -8.33
C ILE A 147 9.33 -7.18 -8.31
N VAL A 148 8.66 -7.10 -7.16
CA VAL A 148 7.22 -7.40 -7.07
C VAL A 148 6.44 -6.38 -7.89
N ASP A 149 5.52 -6.83 -8.74
CA ASP A 149 4.63 -5.99 -9.54
C ASP A 149 3.34 -5.68 -8.76
N TYR A 150 3.43 -4.76 -7.80
CA TYR A 150 2.27 -4.33 -7.00
C TYR A 150 1.17 -3.71 -7.87
N GLY A 151 1.50 -3.09 -9.00
CA GLY A 151 0.53 -2.66 -9.99
C GLY A 151 -0.34 -3.81 -10.49
N ALA A 152 0.26 -4.96 -10.81
CA ALA A 152 -0.47 -6.14 -11.23
C ALA A 152 -1.32 -6.78 -10.11
N LEU A 153 -0.98 -6.57 -8.84
CA LEU A 153 -1.80 -7.05 -7.70
C LEU A 153 -3.09 -6.24 -7.53
N LYS A 154 -3.18 -5.02 -8.10
CA LYS A 154 -4.43 -4.23 -8.11
C LYS A 154 -5.58 -4.96 -8.80
N ASN A 155 -5.32 -5.96 -9.64
CA ASN A 155 -6.34 -6.82 -10.25
C ASN A 155 -7.23 -7.56 -9.23
N TYR A 156 -6.76 -7.70 -7.98
CA TYR A 156 -7.55 -8.30 -6.90
C TYR A 156 -8.44 -7.31 -6.15
N SER A 157 -8.38 -6.01 -6.45
CA SER A 157 -8.99 -4.94 -5.65
C SER A 157 -10.49 -5.11 -5.37
N SER A 158 -11.25 -5.72 -6.28
CA SER A 158 -12.69 -5.95 -6.12
C SER A 158 -13.03 -6.95 -5.01
N TYR A 159 -12.07 -7.81 -4.63
CA TYR A 159 -12.23 -8.84 -3.60
C TYR A 159 -11.76 -8.39 -2.22
N LEU A 160 -11.05 -7.26 -2.13
CA LEU A 160 -10.33 -6.83 -0.93
C LEU A 160 -11.11 -5.78 -0.14
N SER A 161 -10.72 -5.60 1.11
CA SER A 161 -11.11 -4.42 1.89
C SER A 161 -10.43 -3.16 1.38
N GLY A 162 -10.99 -2.01 1.76
CA GLY A 162 -10.34 -0.72 1.52
C GLY A 162 -8.93 -0.68 2.10
N GLU A 163 -8.70 -1.30 3.27
CA GLU A 163 -7.39 -1.32 3.92
C GLU A 163 -6.32 -2.00 3.05
N VAL A 164 -6.58 -3.24 2.60
CA VAL A 164 -5.59 -3.98 1.81
C VAL A 164 -5.47 -3.39 0.39
N LYS A 165 -6.57 -2.92 -0.20
CA LYS A 165 -6.55 -2.22 -1.49
C LYS A 165 -5.65 -0.97 -1.43
N ASP A 166 -5.86 -0.12 -0.43
CA ASP A 166 -5.09 1.13 -0.29
C ASP A 166 -3.61 0.84 0.03
N TYR A 167 -3.33 -0.26 0.75
CA TYR A 167 -1.95 -0.72 1.00
C TYR A 167 -1.23 -1.16 -0.28
N ILE A 168 -1.86 -2.00 -1.11
CA ILE A 168 -1.31 -2.39 -2.42
C ILE A 168 -1.07 -1.14 -3.29
N ALA A 169 -2.02 -0.20 -3.28
CA ALA A 169 -1.88 1.04 -4.03
C ALA A 169 -0.68 1.87 -3.55
N LEU A 170 -0.43 1.94 -2.24
CA LEU A 170 0.75 2.60 -1.67
C LEU A 170 2.05 1.94 -2.13
N LYS A 171 2.14 0.61 -2.08
CA LYS A 171 3.32 -0.15 -2.56
C LYS A 171 3.53 -0.03 -4.08
N ALA A 172 2.43 0.05 -4.83
CA ALA A 172 2.46 0.21 -6.27
C ALA A 172 3.04 1.57 -6.72
N LEU A 173 2.95 2.62 -5.90
CA LEU A 173 3.59 3.91 -6.23
C LEU A 173 5.09 3.71 -6.52
N GLU A 174 5.78 2.93 -5.69
CA GLU A 174 7.20 2.67 -5.87
C GLU A 174 7.49 1.65 -6.96
N SER A 175 6.78 0.52 -6.94
CA SER A 175 7.00 -0.53 -7.93
C SER A 175 6.71 -0.06 -9.37
N ASP A 176 5.66 0.74 -9.59
CA ASP A 176 5.26 1.18 -10.93
C ASP A 176 6.10 2.37 -11.42
N LYS A 177 6.56 3.22 -10.50
CA LYS A 177 7.37 4.39 -10.82
C LYS A 177 8.33 4.68 -9.65
N PRO A 178 9.54 4.13 -9.66
CA PRO A 178 10.52 4.37 -8.61
C PRO A 178 10.76 5.87 -8.37
N TRP A 179 10.86 6.29 -7.11
CA TRP A 179 11.18 7.68 -6.76
C TRP A 179 12.69 7.93 -6.59
N LEU A 180 13.46 6.86 -6.36
CA LEU A 180 14.89 6.89 -6.07
C LEU A 180 15.66 5.99 -7.04
N SER A 181 16.81 6.45 -7.53
CA SER A 181 17.81 5.62 -8.20
C SER A 181 19.18 6.29 -8.07
N ASP A 182 20.24 5.50 -7.85
CA ASP A 182 21.60 6.01 -7.61
C ASP A 182 21.63 7.20 -6.63
N ALA A 183 21.01 7.02 -5.46
CA ALA A 183 20.88 8.03 -4.41
C ALA A 183 20.34 9.41 -4.90
N ALA A 184 19.59 9.45 -6.00
CA ALA A 184 18.98 10.63 -6.58
C ALA A 184 17.45 10.50 -6.61
N ILE A 185 16.76 11.57 -6.21
CA ILE A 185 15.32 11.68 -6.40
C ILE A 185 15.06 11.85 -7.90
N ILE A 186 14.41 10.87 -8.52
CA ILE A 186 14.14 10.82 -9.98
C ILE A 186 12.70 11.21 -10.35
N ILE A 187 11.92 11.65 -9.36
CA ILE A 187 10.59 12.24 -9.54
C ILE A 187 10.57 13.70 -9.12
N SER A 188 9.49 14.42 -9.44
CA SER A 188 9.34 15.80 -8.94
C SER A 188 9.15 15.83 -7.43
N LEU A 189 9.61 16.90 -6.77
CA LEU A 189 9.39 17.12 -5.34
C LEU A 189 7.89 17.18 -4.99
N ASP A 190 7.07 17.73 -5.88
CA ASP A 190 5.62 17.76 -5.68
C ASP A 190 4.98 16.36 -5.74
N GLU A 191 5.52 15.46 -6.57
CA GLU A 191 5.11 14.07 -6.58
C GLU A 191 5.56 13.34 -5.31
N LEU A 192 6.80 13.56 -4.86
CA LEU A 192 7.29 12.99 -3.59
C LEU A 192 6.44 13.48 -2.40
N ALA A 193 6.05 14.76 -2.39
CA ALA A 193 5.12 15.31 -1.41
C ALA A 193 3.76 14.60 -1.46
N ALA A 194 3.19 14.40 -2.65
CA ALA A 194 1.93 13.68 -2.82
C ALA A 194 2.02 12.22 -2.33
N ARG A 195 3.14 11.53 -2.58
CA ARG A 195 3.39 10.18 -2.05
C ARG A 195 3.52 10.17 -0.53
N THR A 196 4.19 11.17 0.04
CA THR A 196 4.27 11.38 1.50
C THR A 196 2.86 11.52 2.11
N ILE A 197 2.00 12.33 1.48
CA ILE A 197 0.60 12.51 1.87
C ILE A 197 -0.20 11.20 1.74
N ALA A 198 0.06 10.37 0.72
CA ALA A 198 -0.57 9.06 0.58
C ALA A 198 -0.22 8.12 1.74
N GLY A 199 1.05 8.10 2.16
CA GLY A 199 1.50 7.35 3.35
C GLY A 199 0.81 7.82 4.63
N GLU A 200 0.78 9.13 4.88
CA GLU A 200 0.03 9.72 6.01
C GLU A 200 -1.46 9.34 5.96
N THR A 201 -2.08 9.41 4.79
CA THR A 201 -3.50 9.14 4.60
C THR A 201 -3.81 7.69 4.97
N TYR A 202 -2.98 6.75 4.52
CA TYR A 202 -3.09 5.34 4.89
C TYR A 202 -3.04 5.16 6.42
N LEU A 203 -2.03 5.73 7.06
CA LEU A 203 -1.82 5.61 8.51
C LEU A 203 -2.93 6.26 9.33
N THR A 204 -3.51 7.36 8.83
CA THR A 204 -4.65 8.03 9.48
C THR A 204 -5.93 7.20 9.34
N LYS A 205 -6.17 6.64 8.14
CA LYS A 205 -7.39 5.89 7.82
C LYS A 205 -7.42 4.50 8.46
N TYR A 206 -6.25 3.84 8.59
CA TYR A 206 -6.14 2.47 9.10
C TYR A 206 -5.14 2.36 10.27
N PRO A 207 -5.44 2.99 11.42
CA PRO A 207 -4.53 3.05 12.56
C PRO A 207 -4.20 1.69 13.22
N GLN A 208 -5.01 0.67 12.94
CA GLN A 208 -4.88 -0.70 13.45
C GLN A 208 -4.50 -1.71 12.35
N SER A 209 -4.08 -1.21 11.17
CA SER A 209 -3.72 -2.07 10.05
C SER A 209 -2.59 -3.02 10.40
N LYS A 210 -2.67 -4.25 9.89
CA LYS A 210 -1.55 -5.22 9.99
C LYS A 210 -0.32 -4.77 9.20
N ALA A 211 -0.51 -3.92 8.19
CA ALA A 211 0.56 -3.33 7.38
C ALA A 211 1.06 -1.98 7.92
N LYS A 212 0.59 -1.53 9.10
CA LYS A 212 0.96 -0.23 9.69
C LYS A 212 2.46 0.00 9.78
N LYS A 213 3.23 -1.03 10.19
CA LYS A 213 4.70 -0.92 10.32
C LYS A 213 5.35 -0.58 8.98
N ASP A 214 5.00 -1.32 7.93
CA ASP A 214 5.54 -1.11 6.57
C ASP A 214 5.10 0.25 6.00
N ALA A 215 3.81 0.59 6.14
CA ALA A 215 3.30 1.90 5.71
C ALA A 215 3.94 3.07 6.48
N THR A 216 4.33 2.86 7.74
CA THR A 216 5.07 3.85 8.54
C THR A 216 6.46 4.06 7.96
N ASN A 217 7.17 2.98 7.63
CA ASN A 217 8.50 3.08 7.02
C ASN A 217 8.44 3.85 5.68
N ILE A 218 7.49 3.50 4.81
CA ILE A 218 7.27 4.20 3.53
C ILE A 218 7.00 5.69 3.75
N TYR A 219 6.11 6.02 4.69
CA TYR A 219 5.79 7.41 5.02
C TYR A 219 7.02 8.21 5.49
N LEU A 220 7.79 7.64 6.42
CA LEU A 220 8.95 8.31 7.01
C LEU A 220 10.10 8.44 6.01
N GLU A 221 10.31 7.44 5.15
CA GLU A 221 11.29 7.51 4.07
C GLU A 221 10.96 8.64 3.09
N TYR A 222 9.70 8.72 2.62
CA TYR A 222 9.27 9.83 1.76
C TYR A 222 9.39 11.19 2.46
N LEU A 223 9.03 11.26 3.75
CA LEU A 223 9.12 12.49 4.53
C LEU A 223 10.57 12.98 4.66
N ASP A 224 11.51 12.09 5.00
CA ASP A 224 12.92 12.44 5.12
C ASP A 224 13.50 12.90 3.79
N SER A 225 13.29 12.13 2.74
CA SER A 225 13.79 12.47 1.41
C SER A 225 13.17 13.75 0.87
N TYR A 226 11.91 14.04 1.22
CA TYR A 226 11.27 15.30 0.88
C TYR A 226 11.89 16.48 1.64
N LEU A 227 12.18 16.32 2.93
CA LEU A 227 12.72 17.39 3.77
C LEU A 227 14.20 17.68 3.48
N TYR A 228 15.00 16.63 3.25
CA TYR A 228 16.46 16.71 3.26
C TYR A 228 17.09 16.41 1.90
N GLY A 229 16.33 15.86 0.95
CA GLY A 229 16.85 15.37 -0.31
C GLY A 229 17.63 14.06 -0.13
N MET A 230 18.37 13.69 -1.18
CA MET A 230 19.26 12.52 -1.18
C MET A 230 20.68 12.94 -1.55
N ASN A 231 21.67 12.06 -1.42
CA ASN A 231 23.09 12.40 -1.64
C ASN A 231 23.35 13.09 -2.99
N ASN A 232 22.76 12.57 -4.07
CA ASN A 232 22.94 13.10 -5.42
C ASN A 232 21.92 14.20 -5.78
N THR A 233 20.94 14.45 -4.90
CA THR A 233 19.90 15.48 -5.07
C THR A 233 19.58 16.15 -3.72
N PRO A 234 20.56 16.79 -3.07
CA PRO A 234 20.35 17.33 -1.74
C PRO A 234 19.36 18.49 -1.76
N ALA A 235 18.61 18.65 -0.68
CA ALA A 235 17.65 19.75 -0.56
C ALA A 235 18.32 21.14 -0.47
N PHE A 236 19.63 21.18 -0.29
CA PHE A 236 20.43 22.40 -0.16
C PHE A 236 21.45 22.54 -1.30
N ASP A 237 21.91 23.77 -1.49
CA ASP A 237 22.96 24.14 -2.42
C ASP A 237 24.34 23.98 -1.77
N PHE A 238 25.29 23.30 -2.44
CA PHE A 238 26.59 22.95 -1.84
C PHE A 238 27.50 24.17 -1.60
N ASP A 239 27.39 25.22 -2.42
CA ASP A 239 28.26 26.39 -2.29
C ASP A 239 27.84 27.28 -1.14
N THR A 240 26.51 27.43 -0.99
CA THR A 240 25.90 28.35 -0.04
C THR A 240 25.41 27.69 1.24
N TYR A 241 25.21 26.36 1.24
CA TYR A 241 24.54 25.54 2.26
C TYR A 241 23.09 25.92 2.56
N ARG A 242 22.48 26.71 1.69
CA ARG A 242 21.10 27.17 1.81
C ARG A 242 20.13 26.17 1.20
N LEU A 243 18.93 26.08 1.76
CA LEU A 243 17.82 25.34 1.15
C LEU A 243 17.58 25.86 -0.29
N ARG A 244 17.47 24.94 -1.25
CA ARG A 244 17.24 25.31 -2.65
C ARG A 244 15.87 25.95 -2.83
N THR A 245 15.79 26.93 -3.74
CA THR A 245 14.55 27.67 -4.01
C THR A 245 13.40 26.78 -4.52
N ASN A 246 13.70 25.78 -5.35
CA ASN A 246 12.70 24.82 -5.83
C ASN A 246 12.14 23.95 -4.68
N VAL A 247 12.97 23.57 -3.71
CA VAL A 247 12.54 22.84 -2.51
C VAL A 247 11.61 23.69 -1.66
N LEU A 248 12.01 24.93 -1.34
CA LEU A 248 11.16 25.86 -0.59
C LEU A 248 9.82 26.13 -1.30
N THR A 249 9.84 26.21 -2.63
CA THR A 249 8.63 26.37 -3.45
C THR A 249 7.68 25.19 -3.27
N SER A 250 8.20 23.96 -3.35
CA SER A 250 7.41 22.75 -3.11
C SER A 250 6.88 22.70 -1.68
N PHE A 251 7.70 23.03 -0.67
CA PHE A 251 7.26 23.09 0.73
C PHE A 251 6.07 24.02 0.92
N ASN A 252 6.17 25.26 0.41
CA ASN A 252 5.08 26.23 0.50
C ASN A 252 3.82 25.74 -0.21
N LYS A 253 3.96 25.08 -1.36
CA LYS A 253 2.83 24.46 -2.08
C LYS A 253 2.18 23.36 -1.25
N THR A 254 2.97 22.47 -0.64
CA THR A 254 2.46 21.38 0.22
C THR A 254 1.72 21.92 1.44
N ILE A 255 2.29 22.92 2.11
CA ILE A 255 1.65 23.59 3.26
C ILE A 255 0.30 24.20 2.85
N LYS A 256 0.25 24.90 1.71
CA LYS A 256 -0.98 25.52 1.19
C LYS A 256 -2.03 24.49 0.76
N THR A 257 -1.59 23.40 0.14
CA THR A 257 -2.49 22.40 -0.45
C THR A 257 -3.07 21.44 0.61
N TYR A 258 -2.27 21.11 1.63
CA TYR A 258 -2.64 20.15 2.66
C TYR A 258 -2.52 20.73 4.09
N PRO A 259 -3.12 21.89 4.40
CA PRO A 259 -2.85 22.62 5.65
C PRO A 259 -3.16 21.84 6.94
N ASN A 260 -4.02 20.82 6.85
CA ASN A 260 -4.43 19.97 7.97
C ASN A 260 -3.69 18.61 8.03
N SER A 261 -2.73 18.39 7.13
CA SER A 261 -1.90 17.18 7.17
C SER A 261 -0.78 17.30 8.20
N VAL A 262 -0.39 16.17 8.78
CA VAL A 262 0.79 16.09 9.65
C VAL A 262 2.04 16.47 8.88
N THR A 263 2.15 16.01 7.64
CA THR A 263 3.23 16.34 6.71
C THR A 263 3.37 17.85 6.53
N ALA A 264 2.28 18.57 6.26
CA ALA A 264 2.32 20.03 6.10
C ALA A 264 2.75 20.74 7.39
N LYS A 265 2.29 20.29 8.56
CA LYS A 265 2.71 20.84 9.85
C LYS A 265 4.21 20.65 10.10
N VAL A 266 4.72 19.45 9.82
CA VAL A 266 6.15 19.13 9.96
C VAL A 266 6.97 19.99 9.00
N VAL A 267 6.59 20.05 7.72
CA VAL A 267 7.24 20.88 6.70
C VAL A 267 7.23 22.37 7.11
N GLN A 268 6.10 22.87 7.64
CA GLN A 268 5.99 24.24 8.13
C GLN A 268 6.92 24.49 9.33
N GLY A 269 7.03 23.53 10.26
CA GLY A 269 7.97 23.58 11.37
C GLY A 269 9.42 23.67 10.89
N TYR A 270 9.80 22.85 9.91
CA TYR A 270 11.13 22.87 9.33
C TYR A 270 11.43 24.20 8.64
N VAL A 271 10.51 24.69 7.82
CA VAL A 271 10.62 26.01 7.16
C VAL A 271 10.79 27.13 8.20
N ASN A 272 10.09 27.06 9.33
CA ASN A 272 10.20 28.07 10.38
C ASN A 272 11.57 28.03 11.09
N VAL A 273 12.12 26.85 11.35
CA VAL A 273 13.48 26.71 11.87
C VAL A 273 14.48 27.28 10.88
N LEU A 274 14.40 26.87 9.61
CA LEU A 274 15.28 27.36 8.55
C LEU A 274 15.21 28.88 8.38
N LYS A 275 14.01 29.48 8.43
CA LYS A 275 13.83 30.95 8.35
C LYS A 275 14.63 31.72 9.39
N LYS A 276 14.72 31.23 10.64
CA LYS A 276 15.54 31.86 11.71
C LYS A 276 17.02 31.90 11.36
N HIS A 277 17.48 30.94 10.58
CA HIS A 277 18.86 30.79 10.13
C HIS A 277 19.05 31.26 8.68
N ASN A 278 18.21 32.18 8.20
CA ASN A 278 18.24 32.67 6.83
C ASN A 278 18.20 31.54 5.79
N TYR A 279 17.47 30.45 6.03
CA TYR A 279 17.43 29.23 5.20
C TYR A 279 18.75 28.46 5.07
N GLN A 280 19.73 28.71 5.93
CA GLN A 280 20.91 27.86 6.03
C GLN A 280 20.54 26.50 6.63
N VAL A 281 21.01 25.42 5.99
CA VAL A 281 20.92 24.05 6.52
C VAL A 281 22.21 23.70 7.25
N PHE A 282 23.34 24.15 6.72
CA PHE A 282 24.67 24.04 7.31
C PHE A 282 25.37 25.39 7.29
N ILE A 283 26.49 25.49 7.98
CA ILE A 283 27.40 26.63 7.89
C ILE A 283 28.82 26.15 7.63
N LYS A 284 29.62 27.00 6.98
CA LYS A 284 31.05 26.76 6.77
C LYS A 284 31.77 26.93 8.11
N ASP A 285 32.62 25.98 8.43
CA ASP A 285 33.52 26.00 9.58
C ASP A 285 34.95 25.76 9.08
N GLY A 286 35.61 26.83 8.65
CA GLY A 286 36.83 26.70 7.86
C GLY A 286 36.57 25.95 6.54
N LEU A 287 37.24 24.81 6.36
CA LEU A 287 37.05 23.91 5.21
C LEU A 287 35.93 22.89 5.42
N GLU A 288 35.36 22.81 6.62
CA GLU A 288 34.38 21.80 6.99
C GLU A 288 32.94 22.32 6.93
N GLN A 289 32.01 21.38 6.80
CA GLN A 289 30.57 21.62 6.90
C GLN A 289 30.11 21.31 8.32
N ARG A 290 29.48 22.27 9.00
CA ARG A 290 28.91 22.07 10.34
C ARG A 290 27.39 22.25 10.35
N GLY A 291 26.70 21.32 11.00
CA GLY A 291 25.26 21.40 11.23
C GLY A 291 24.88 22.53 12.17
N ILE A 292 23.77 23.20 11.87
CA ILE A 292 23.19 24.21 12.77
C ILE A 292 22.45 23.47 13.88
N PRO A 293 22.74 23.70 15.18
CA PRO A 293 22.19 22.90 16.28
C PRO A 293 20.66 22.79 16.29
N GLU A 294 19.94 23.88 16.01
CA GLU A 294 18.46 23.86 15.96
C GLU A 294 17.93 23.06 14.75
N VAL A 295 18.61 23.13 13.60
CA VAL A 295 18.28 22.35 12.40
C VAL A 295 18.51 20.86 12.66
N GLU A 296 19.65 20.50 13.24
CA GLU A 296 19.98 19.11 13.59
C GLU A 296 19.04 18.56 14.67
N ALA A 297 18.70 19.36 15.67
CA ALA A 297 17.70 19.00 16.68
C ALA A 297 16.32 18.78 16.05
N PHE A 298 15.92 19.58 15.06
CA PHE A 298 14.68 19.34 14.33
C PHE A 298 14.73 18.01 13.59
N LYS A 299 15.80 17.77 12.80
CA LYS A 299 16.00 16.53 12.04
C LYS A 299 15.90 15.29 12.91
N LYS A 300 16.58 15.29 14.06
CA LYS A 300 16.60 14.17 15.00
C LYS A 300 15.21 13.81 15.56
N ASN A 301 14.31 14.79 15.67
CA ASN A 301 13.00 14.61 16.30
C ASN A 301 11.84 14.49 15.31
N VAL A 302 12.10 14.64 14.00
CA VAL A 302 11.04 14.79 12.99
C VAL A 302 10.10 13.59 12.90
N HIS A 303 10.64 12.36 12.98
CA HIS A 303 9.82 11.14 12.96
C HIS A 303 8.94 11.06 14.20
N GLN A 304 9.50 11.31 15.38
CA GLN A 304 8.73 11.29 16.62
C GLN A 304 7.60 12.33 16.59
N GLN A 305 7.88 13.55 16.12
CA GLN A 305 6.87 14.60 15.98
C GLN A 305 5.75 14.17 15.01
N ALA A 306 6.11 13.63 13.84
CA ALA A 306 5.14 13.17 12.85
C ALA A 306 4.25 12.05 13.41
N LEU A 307 4.84 11.03 14.04
CA LEU A 307 4.10 9.90 14.62
C LEU A 307 3.20 10.32 15.79
N GLN A 308 3.64 11.27 16.62
CA GLN A 308 2.81 11.83 17.69
C GLN A 308 1.61 12.59 17.13
N GLU A 309 1.80 13.44 16.11
CA GLU A 309 0.70 14.17 15.47
C GLU A 309 -0.29 13.22 14.76
N LEU A 310 0.20 12.16 14.11
CA LEU A 310 -0.66 11.10 13.55
C LEU A 310 -1.51 10.44 14.64
N THR A 311 -0.91 10.11 15.77
CA THR A 311 -1.62 9.50 16.92
C THR A 311 -2.69 10.43 17.48
N LYS A 312 -2.39 11.73 17.65
CA LYS A 312 -3.38 12.74 18.09
C LYS A 312 -4.56 12.87 17.12
N LYS A 313 -4.30 12.73 15.81
CA LYS A 313 -5.34 12.80 14.77
C LYS A 313 -6.28 11.60 14.84
N GLN A 314 -5.77 10.43 15.24
CA GLN A 314 -6.55 9.20 15.40
C GLN A 314 -7.41 9.17 16.67
N THR A 315 -7.05 9.92 17.72
CA THR A 315 -7.76 9.93 19.01
C THR A 315 -8.82 11.03 19.13
N LYS A 316 -8.91 11.98 18.19
CA LYS A 316 -9.97 12.99 18.18
C LYS A 316 -11.30 12.39 17.69
N PRO A 317 -12.43 12.58 18.41
CA PRO A 317 -13.75 12.23 17.90
C PRO A 317 -14.00 12.93 16.56
N SER A 318 -14.32 12.15 15.52
CA SER A 318 -14.58 12.67 14.18
C SER A 318 -15.84 13.55 14.20
N THR A 319 -15.67 14.87 14.33
CA THR A 319 -16.75 15.87 14.25
C THR A 319 -16.79 16.57 12.90
N VAL A 320 -16.03 16.12 11.90
CA VAL A 320 -15.94 16.80 10.61
C VAL A 320 -16.36 15.87 9.48
N THR A 321 -17.45 16.27 8.83
CA THR A 321 -17.99 15.70 7.60
C THR A 321 -16.89 15.57 6.55
N ASN A 322 -16.71 14.33 6.10
CA ASN A 322 -15.69 13.91 5.16
C ASN A 322 -15.88 14.63 3.80
N ARG A 323 -15.20 15.76 3.59
CA ARG A 323 -15.01 16.38 2.28
C ARG A 323 -13.54 16.29 1.86
N TYR A 324 -13.04 15.08 1.70
CA TYR A 324 -11.95 14.84 0.75
C TYR A 324 -12.57 14.66 -0.63
N THR A 325 -12.94 15.77 -1.28
CA THR A 325 -13.13 15.77 -2.73
C THR A 325 -11.78 15.54 -3.38
N ALA A 326 -11.74 14.48 -4.18
CA ALA A 326 -10.60 14.06 -4.98
C ALA A 326 -9.95 15.24 -5.70
N VAL A 327 -8.70 15.52 -5.35
CA VAL A 327 -7.78 16.23 -6.24
C VAL A 327 -6.93 15.16 -6.90
N GLY A 328 -7.41 14.69 -8.06
CA GLY A 328 -6.58 14.34 -9.21
C GLY A 328 -5.43 13.33 -9.04
N ILE A 329 -5.60 12.26 -8.26
CA ILE A 329 -4.87 11.02 -8.54
C ILE A 329 -5.90 10.05 -9.11
N ASN A 330 -6.03 10.05 -10.44
CA ASN A 330 -6.75 9.00 -11.14
C ASN A 330 -5.96 7.71 -10.95
N PHE A 331 -6.40 6.88 -10.00
CA PHE A 331 -6.09 5.46 -10.02
C PHE A 331 -6.91 4.84 -11.16
N LEU A 332 -6.26 4.74 -12.32
CA LEU A 332 -6.60 3.73 -13.32
C LEU A 332 -5.69 2.52 -13.12
#